data_AF-A0A8F6SFH4-F1
#
_entry.id   AF-A0A8F6SFH4-F1
#
_cell.length_a   1.000
_cell.length_b   1.000
_cell.length_c   1.000
_cell.angle_alpha   90.00
_cell.angle_beta   90.00
_cell.angle_gamma   90.00
#
_symmetry.space_group_name_H-M   'P 1'
#
loop_
_entity.id
_entity.type
_entity.pdbx_description
1 polymer ?
#
loop_
_entity_poly.entity_id
_entity_poly.type
_entity_poly.pdbx_seq_one_letter_code
_entity_poly.pdbx_strand_id
1 'polypeptide(L)'
;MSKPLDLNQLAQNIKQWGLELGFQQVGITDTDLRASEPALQAWLDKQYHGEMAWMARHGMMRARPHELLPGTLRVISVRMNYLPANAAFASTLKDPTLGYVSRYALGRDYHKLLRSRLKKLGEQIQQYCGSLNFRPFVDSAPILERPLAEKAGLGWTGKHSLILNREAGSFFFLGELLIDLPLPVDQPVEEGCGKCVACMTICPTGAIVEPYTVDARRCISYLTIELEGAIPEAFRPLIGNRIYGCDDCQLICPWNRYSQLTDEADFSPRKALHNPDLVELFSWSEAQFLKVTEGSAIRRIGHLRWLRNIAVALGNAPWSNAVITALESRKGEHPLLDEHIEWAIAQQIEKRNACIIEVQLPKKQRLVRVIEKGLVRDA
;
A
#
# COMPACT_ATOMS: atom_id res chain seq x y z
N MET A 1 3.48 44.24 23.77
CA MET A 1 2.64 43.06 24.03
C MET A 1 2.39 42.39 22.69
N SER A 2 3.05 41.27 22.41
CA SER A 2 2.72 40.45 21.23
C SER A 2 1.27 39.98 21.39
N LYS A 3 0.43 40.17 20.37
CA LYS A 3 -0.93 39.61 20.38
C LYS A 3 -0.83 38.09 20.63
N PRO A 4 -1.70 37.50 21.47
CA PRO A 4 -1.74 36.06 21.64
C PRO A 4 -1.95 35.37 20.29
N LEU A 5 -1.25 34.25 20.07
CA LEU A 5 -1.34 33.48 18.83
C LEU A 5 -2.78 33.01 18.60
N ASP A 6 -3.37 33.44 17.48
CA ASP A 6 -4.71 32.97 17.08
C ASP A 6 -4.61 31.56 16.50
N LEU A 7 -4.98 30.57 17.30
CA LEU A 7 -4.91 29.15 16.92
C LEU A 7 -5.92 28.76 15.84
N ASN A 8 -7.05 29.48 15.72
CA ASN A 8 -8.02 29.23 14.66
C ASN A 8 -7.47 29.70 13.31
N GLN A 9 -6.91 30.92 13.29
CA GLN A 9 -6.25 31.43 12.09
C GLN A 9 -5.04 30.56 11.70
N LEU A 10 -4.24 30.13 12.67
CA LEU A 10 -3.11 29.24 12.42
C LEU A 10 -3.56 27.89 11.83
N ALA A 11 -4.63 27.28 12.36
CA ALA A 11 -5.16 26.04 11.80
C ALA A 11 -5.62 26.19 10.33
N GLN A 12 -6.22 27.33 9.97
CA GLN A 12 -6.57 27.63 8.58
C GLN A 12 -5.32 27.81 7.71
N ASN A 13 -4.32 28.55 8.20
CA ASN A 13 -3.05 28.73 7.50
C ASN A 13 -2.33 27.40 7.25
N ILE A 14 -2.32 26.50 8.24
CA ILE A 14 -1.72 25.16 8.11
C ILE A 14 -2.36 24.35 6.99
N LYS A 15 -3.69 24.39 6.90
CA LYS A 15 -4.42 23.72 5.81
C LYS A 15 -4.04 24.30 4.46
N GLN A 16 -3.97 25.63 4.35
CA GLN A 16 -3.56 26.32 3.14
C GLN A 16 -2.11 26.00 2.74
N TRP A 17 -1.15 26.07 3.67
CA TRP A 17 0.24 25.70 3.42
C TRP A 17 0.39 24.23 3.03
N GLY A 18 -0.40 23.32 3.63
CA GLY A 18 -0.39 21.92 3.22
C GLY A 18 -0.89 21.72 1.79
N LEU A 19 -1.92 22.47 1.35
CA LEU A 19 -2.35 22.49 -0.06
C LEU A 19 -1.24 22.99 -0.98
N GLU A 20 -0.55 24.06 -0.60
CA GLU A 20 0.59 24.63 -1.35
C GLU A 20 1.79 23.67 -1.44
N LEU A 21 1.98 22.83 -0.41
CA LEU A 21 2.95 21.74 -0.41
C LEU A 21 2.46 20.50 -1.18
N GLY A 22 1.29 20.55 -1.80
CA GLY A 22 0.73 19.51 -2.66
C GLY A 22 0.04 18.36 -1.93
N PHE A 23 -0.35 18.53 -0.66
CA PHE A 23 -1.28 17.63 0.01
C PHE A 23 -2.71 18.00 -0.41
N GLN A 24 -3.52 17.05 -0.88
CA GLN A 24 -4.87 17.37 -1.35
C GLN A 24 -5.88 17.56 -0.21
N GLN A 25 -5.52 17.19 1.01
CA GLN A 25 -6.30 17.48 2.21
C GLN A 25 -5.41 17.41 3.45
N VAL A 26 -5.72 18.28 4.41
CA VAL A 26 -5.07 18.39 5.71
C VAL A 26 -6.16 18.43 6.78
N GLY A 27 -6.01 17.61 7.81
CA GLY A 27 -6.90 17.58 8.96
C GLY A 27 -6.11 17.60 10.26
N ILE A 28 -6.72 18.08 11.33
CA ILE A 28 -6.10 18.18 12.67
C ILE A 28 -6.90 17.35 13.65
N THR A 29 -6.25 16.48 14.41
CA THR A 29 -6.88 15.69 15.48
C THR A 29 -6.13 15.84 16.80
N ASP A 30 -6.80 15.48 17.90
CA ASP A 30 -6.14 15.15 19.15
C ASP A 30 -5.31 13.84 19.03
N THR A 31 -4.63 13.45 20.11
CA THR A 31 -3.75 12.27 20.17
C THR A 31 -4.39 11.01 20.77
N ASP A 32 -5.65 11.06 21.19
CA ASP A 32 -6.36 9.98 21.88
C ASP A 32 -6.84 8.90 20.92
N LEU A 33 -6.14 7.76 20.92
CA LEU A 33 -6.52 6.56 20.17
C LEU A 33 -6.90 5.39 21.09
N ARG A 34 -7.32 5.65 22.34
CA ARG A 34 -7.69 4.58 23.29
C ARG A 34 -8.74 3.62 22.74
N ALA A 35 -9.67 4.11 21.91
CA ALA A 35 -10.69 3.29 21.26
C ALA A 35 -10.10 2.29 20.23
N SER A 36 -8.91 2.53 19.70
CA SER A 36 -8.21 1.63 18.77
C SER A 36 -7.39 0.54 19.46
N GLU A 37 -7.03 0.72 20.74
CA GLU A 37 -6.18 -0.24 21.47
C GLU A 37 -6.78 -1.66 21.53
N PRO A 38 -8.09 -1.87 21.82
CA PRO A 38 -8.66 -3.22 21.89
C PRO A 38 -8.60 -3.96 20.54
N ALA A 39 -8.88 -3.27 19.43
CA ALA A 39 -8.83 -3.87 18.11
C ALA A 39 -7.39 -4.24 17.71
N LEU A 40 -6.42 -3.37 18.02
CA LEU A 40 -5.00 -3.66 17.82
C LEU A 40 -4.56 -4.87 18.67
N GLN A 41 -4.93 -4.91 19.95
CA GLN A 41 -4.58 -6.02 20.84
C GLN A 41 -5.17 -7.34 20.30
N ALA A 42 -6.45 -7.36 19.95
CA ALA A 42 -7.09 -8.55 19.39
C ALA A 42 -6.41 -9.03 18.09
N TRP A 43 -5.97 -8.11 17.24
CA TRP A 43 -5.24 -8.42 16.01
C TRP A 43 -3.84 -8.99 16.29
N LEU A 44 -3.13 -8.46 17.30
CA LEU A 44 -1.86 -8.99 17.77
C LEU A 44 -2.01 -10.37 18.41
N ASP A 45 -3.02 -10.59 19.26
CA ASP A 45 -3.29 -11.86 19.94
C ASP A 45 -3.60 -12.97 18.92
N LYS A 46 -4.33 -12.65 17.85
CA LYS A 46 -4.58 -13.57 16.73
C LYS A 46 -3.35 -13.82 15.84
N GLN A 47 -2.22 -13.17 16.12
CA GLN A 47 -0.98 -13.24 15.34
C GLN A 47 -1.17 -12.86 13.87
N TYR A 48 -2.14 -11.99 13.58
CA TYR A 48 -2.44 -11.57 12.21
C TYR A 48 -1.35 -10.70 11.58
N HIS A 49 -0.31 -10.32 12.33
CA HIS A 49 0.88 -9.62 11.82
C HIS A 49 1.90 -10.53 11.11
N GLY A 50 1.79 -11.84 11.23
CA GLY A 50 2.79 -12.76 10.69
C GLY A 50 4.20 -12.42 11.19
N GLU A 51 5.17 -12.40 10.28
CA GLU A 51 6.59 -12.13 10.58
C GLU A 51 6.91 -10.65 10.87
N MET A 52 5.93 -9.74 10.81
CA MET A 52 6.14 -8.31 11.08
C MET A 52 6.35 -8.05 12.59
N ALA A 53 7.43 -8.54 13.17
CA ALA A 53 7.71 -8.49 14.61
C ALA A 53 7.70 -7.06 15.18
N TRP A 54 7.97 -6.04 14.35
CA TRP A 54 7.88 -4.62 14.71
C TRP A 54 6.44 -4.16 15.03
N MET A 55 5.42 -4.93 14.67
CA MET A 55 4.03 -4.66 15.06
C MET A 55 3.81 -4.95 16.55
N ALA A 56 4.42 -6.00 17.09
CA ALA A 56 4.29 -6.40 18.48
C ALA A 56 5.35 -5.79 19.41
N ARG A 57 6.56 -5.50 18.90
CA ARG A 57 7.75 -5.13 19.69
C ARG A 57 7.57 -3.97 20.67
N HIS A 58 6.71 -3.00 20.35
CA HIS A 58 6.54 -1.76 21.13
C HIS A 58 5.17 -1.66 21.82
N GLY A 59 4.46 -2.78 22.00
CA GLY A 59 3.15 -2.81 22.63
C GLY A 59 2.19 -1.80 21.99
N MET A 60 1.61 -0.92 22.82
CA MET A 60 0.62 0.08 22.40
C MET A 60 1.21 1.43 21.98
N MET A 61 2.54 1.56 21.85
CA MET A 61 3.18 2.82 21.42
C MET A 61 2.58 3.36 20.11
N ARG A 62 2.16 2.46 19.21
CA ARG A 62 1.47 2.81 17.95
C ARG A 62 0.16 3.58 18.15
N ALA A 63 -0.55 3.31 19.23
CA ALA A 63 -1.78 3.98 19.61
C ALA A 63 -1.55 5.19 20.53
N ARG A 64 -0.28 5.54 20.83
CA ARG A 64 0.07 6.54 21.85
C ARG A 64 1.07 7.57 21.30
N PRO A 65 0.61 8.53 20.48
CA PRO A 65 1.49 9.54 19.87
C PRO A 65 2.39 10.30 20.85
N HIS A 66 1.94 10.50 22.10
CA HIS A 66 2.72 11.17 23.15
C HIS A 66 3.96 10.38 23.59
N GLU A 67 4.01 9.05 23.40
CA GLU A 67 5.20 8.24 23.65
C GLU A 67 6.25 8.38 22.53
N LEU A 68 5.83 8.74 21.31
CA LEU A 68 6.71 8.94 20.15
C LEU A 68 7.39 10.31 20.14
N LEU A 69 6.66 11.33 20.62
CA LEU A 69 7.14 12.68 20.81
C LEU A 69 6.49 13.25 22.09
N PRO A 70 7.21 13.24 23.23
CA PRO A 70 6.71 13.83 24.46
C PRO A 70 6.31 15.30 24.27
N GLY A 71 5.18 15.69 24.87
CA GLY A 71 4.60 17.03 24.71
C GLY A 71 3.67 17.19 23.50
N THR A 72 3.45 16.15 22.69
CA THR A 72 2.49 16.21 21.58
C THR A 72 1.08 16.50 22.09
N LEU A 73 0.47 17.58 21.58
CA LEU A 73 -0.91 17.97 21.86
C LEU A 73 -1.84 17.66 20.69
N ARG A 74 -1.34 17.74 19.46
CA ARG A 74 -2.14 17.55 18.24
C ARG A 74 -1.37 16.76 17.19
N VAL A 75 -2.12 16.16 16.28
CA VAL A 75 -1.61 15.53 15.06
C VAL A 75 -2.23 16.24 13.87
N ILE A 76 -1.38 16.71 12.96
CA ILE A 76 -1.81 17.15 11.62
C ILE A 76 -1.67 15.94 10.70
N SER A 77 -2.80 15.41 10.21
CA SER A 77 -2.84 14.33 9.23
C SER A 77 -3.01 14.90 7.84
N VAL A 78 -2.28 14.36 6.86
CA VAL A 78 -2.35 14.78 5.46
C VAL A 78 -2.60 13.59 4.54
N ARG A 79 -3.19 13.84 3.37
CA ARG A 79 -3.22 12.87 2.27
C ARG A 79 -2.58 13.40 1.00
N MET A 80 -1.99 12.48 0.23
CA MET A 80 -1.43 12.77 -1.09
C MET A 80 -1.83 11.71 -2.11
N ASN A 81 -2.54 12.10 -3.16
CA ASN A 81 -2.98 11.20 -4.22
C ASN A 81 -1.76 10.57 -4.93
N TYR A 82 -1.86 9.29 -5.31
CA TYR A 82 -0.80 8.60 -6.05
C TYR A 82 -1.26 7.93 -7.34
N LEU A 83 -2.56 7.94 -7.64
CA LEU A 83 -3.10 7.30 -8.84
C LEU A 83 -2.53 7.97 -10.11
N PRO A 84 -1.68 7.30 -10.90
CA PRO A 84 -1.16 7.89 -12.13
C PRO A 84 -2.22 7.88 -13.24
N ALA A 85 -2.07 8.75 -14.23
CA ALA A 85 -2.96 8.81 -15.40
C ALA A 85 -3.01 7.46 -16.15
N ASN A 86 -1.84 6.87 -16.40
CA ASN A 86 -1.70 5.61 -17.16
C ASN A 86 -1.47 4.43 -16.21
N ALA A 87 -2.44 4.19 -15.32
CA ALA A 87 -2.30 3.16 -14.30
C ALA A 87 -2.27 1.74 -14.87
N ALA A 88 -2.77 1.46 -16.08
CA ALA A 88 -2.67 0.14 -16.73
C ALA A 88 -3.18 -1.05 -15.88
N PHE A 89 -4.17 -0.83 -15.00
CA PHE A 89 -4.60 -1.83 -14.03
C PHE A 89 -5.08 -3.13 -14.67
N ALA A 90 -6.10 -3.06 -15.53
CA ALA A 90 -6.63 -4.27 -16.13
C ALA A 90 -5.77 -4.76 -17.28
N SER A 91 -5.08 -3.91 -18.04
CA SER A 91 -4.16 -4.39 -19.07
C SER A 91 -3.08 -5.30 -18.46
N THR A 92 -2.46 -4.92 -17.32
CA THR A 92 -1.55 -5.83 -16.61
C THR A 92 -2.26 -7.04 -15.99
N LEU A 93 -3.43 -6.87 -15.35
CA LEU A 93 -4.12 -8.00 -14.71
C LEU A 93 -4.70 -9.00 -15.72
N LYS A 94 -5.07 -8.55 -16.91
CA LYS A 94 -5.67 -9.38 -17.96
C LYS A 94 -4.61 -10.19 -18.72
N ASP A 95 -3.35 -9.77 -18.68
CA ASP A 95 -2.27 -10.54 -19.28
C ASP A 95 -1.47 -11.28 -18.20
N PRO A 96 -1.64 -12.61 -18.06
CA PRO A 96 -0.89 -13.39 -17.08
C PRO A 96 0.61 -13.53 -17.40
N THR A 97 1.07 -13.06 -18.56
CA THR A 97 2.51 -13.00 -18.91
C THR A 97 3.20 -11.74 -18.37
N LEU A 98 2.43 -10.75 -17.91
CA LEU A 98 2.95 -9.49 -17.36
C LEU A 98 3.00 -9.51 -15.83
N GLY A 99 3.98 -8.81 -15.25
CA GLY A 99 4.13 -8.63 -13.80
C GLY A 99 3.29 -7.47 -13.26
N TYR A 100 2.35 -7.75 -12.35
CA TYR A 100 1.58 -6.73 -11.66
C TYR A 100 2.32 -6.23 -10.41
N VAL A 101 2.65 -4.94 -10.42
CA VAL A 101 3.15 -4.18 -9.27
C VAL A 101 2.07 -3.21 -8.80
N SER A 102 1.75 -3.23 -7.51
CA SER A 102 0.77 -2.31 -6.92
C SER A 102 1.13 -0.85 -7.19
N ARG A 103 0.13 -0.02 -7.50
CA ARG A 103 0.37 1.31 -8.10
C ARG A 103 1.07 2.29 -7.19
N TYR A 104 1.01 2.08 -5.87
CA TYR A 104 1.74 2.93 -4.94
C TYR A 104 3.27 2.79 -5.07
N ALA A 105 3.76 1.71 -5.68
CA ALA A 105 5.19 1.36 -5.72
C ALA A 105 5.85 1.57 -7.09
N LEU A 106 5.10 2.01 -8.11
CA LEU A 106 5.60 2.14 -9.48
C LEU A 106 6.59 3.30 -9.68
N GLY A 107 6.51 4.33 -8.85
CA GLY A 107 7.34 5.53 -8.94
C GLY A 107 8.51 5.57 -7.96
N ARG A 108 8.78 6.78 -7.47
CA ARG A 108 9.67 7.05 -6.35
C ARG A 108 9.00 6.66 -5.04
N ASP A 109 9.84 6.30 -4.08
CA ASP A 109 9.46 5.99 -2.71
C ASP A 109 8.76 7.18 -2.03
N TYR A 110 7.46 7.02 -1.76
CA TYR A 110 6.58 8.02 -1.18
C TYR A 110 7.04 8.49 0.21
N HIS A 111 7.70 7.63 0.99
CA HIS A 111 8.21 7.95 2.32
C HIS A 111 9.10 9.21 2.30
N LYS A 112 9.96 9.33 1.29
CA LYS A 112 10.91 10.44 1.18
C LYS A 112 10.19 11.74 0.84
N LEU A 113 9.25 11.69 -0.11
CA LEU A 113 8.53 12.87 -0.57
C LEU A 113 7.60 13.42 0.52
N LEU A 114 6.75 12.57 1.09
CA LEU A 114 5.80 12.99 2.12
C LEU A 114 6.53 13.51 3.37
N ARG A 115 7.57 12.81 3.84
CA ARG A 115 8.34 13.24 5.02
C ARG A 115 9.03 14.58 4.78
N SER A 116 9.56 14.81 3.57
CA SER A 116 10.16 16.11 3.23
C SER A 116 9.12 17.23 3.26
N ARG A 117 7.94 17.03 2.71
CA ARG A 117 6.86 18.04 2.70
C ARG A 117 6.26 18.27 4.08
N LEU A 118 6.05 17.23 4.88
CA LEU A 118 5.62 17.37 6.27
C LEU A 118 6.66 18.12 7.12
N LYS A 119 7.96 17.87 6.89
CA LYS A 119 9.02 18.64 7.55
C LYS A 119 8.94 20.12 7.17
N LYS A 120 8.78 20.45 5.89
CA LYS A 120 8.58 21.84 5.42
C LYS A 120 7.35 22.50 6.06
N LEU A 121 6.24 21.76 6.18
CA LEU A 121 5.04 22.26 6.86
C LEU A 121 5.34 22.58 8.33
N GLY A 122 6.03 21.69 9.05
CA GLY A 122 6.46 21.94 10.42
C GLY A 122 7.39 23.15 10.56
N GLU A 123 8.35 23.32 9.65
CA GLU A 123 9.25 24.48 9.60
C GLU A 123 8.49 25.79 9.35
N GLN A 124 7.49 25.79 8.45
CA GLN A 124 6.64 26.96 8.20
C GLN A 124 5.80 27.34 9.42
N ILE A 125 5.22 26.35 10.12
CA ILE A 125 4.49 26.59 11.37
C ILE A 125 5.43 27.17 12.42
N GLN A 126 6.61 26.57 12.60
CA GLN A 126 7.62 27.03 13.55
C GLN A 126 8.04 28.49 13.27
N GLN A 127 8.26 28.83 12.00
CA GLN A 127 8.59 30.21 11.59
C GLN A 127 7.47 31.20 11.93
N TYR A 128 6.21 30.79 11.78
CA TYR A 128 5.06 31.64 12.07
C TYR A 128 4.85 31.85 13.59
N CYS A 129 5.00 30.81 14.41
CA CYS A 129 4.72 30.87 15.84
C CYS A 129 5.95 31.14 16.73
N GLY A 130 7.17 31.11 16.17
CA GLY A 130 8.44 31.33 16.85
C GLY A 130 9.02 30.08 17.51
N SER A 131 8.20 29.24 18.13
CA SER A 131 8.63 27.97 18.73
C SER A 131 7.61 26.86 18.48
N LEU A 132 8.10 25.71 18.03
CA LEU A 132 7.31 24.51 17.79
C LEU A 132 8.20 23.28 17.99
N ASN A 133 7.75 22.32 18.78
CA ASN A 133 8.30 20.98 18.76
C ASN A 133 7.45 20.12 17.81
N PHE A 134 8.06 19.59 16.76
CA PHE A 134 7.35 18.78 15.79
C PHE A 134 8.16 17.59 15.29
N ARG A 135 7.45 16.55 14.83
CA ARG A 135 8.06 15.39 14.19
C ARG A 135 7.17 14.80 13.09
N PRO A 136 7.67 14.66 11.86
CA PRO A 136 6.93 14.03 10.77
C PRO A 136 7.04 12.50 10.80
N PHE A 137 5.96 11.82 10.43
CA PHE A 137 5.81 10.37 10.35
C PHE A 137 5.11 9.99 9.04
N VAL A 138 5.61 8.91 8.42
CA VAL A 138 5.08 8.31 7.19
C VAL A 138 5.50 6.84 7.19
N ASP A 139 4.55 5.92 7.42
CA ASP A 139 4.54 4.43 7.41
C ASP A 139 5.63 3.72 8.24
N SER A 140 6.87 4.18 8.16
CA SER A 140 8.06 3.54 8.73
C SER A 140 8.22 3.71 10.25
N ALA A 141 7.22 4.23 10.95
CA ALA A 141 7.27 4.49 12.38
C ALA A 141 6.10 3.83 13.09
N PRO A 142 6.22 3.53 14.40
CA PRO A 142 5.14 2.91 15.13
C PRO A 142 4.08 3.95 15.49
N ILE A 143 3.26 4.37 14.51
CA ILE A 143 2.08 5.23 14.70
C ILE A 143 0.88 4.66 13.91
N LEU A 144 -0.31 4.72 14.51
CA LEU A 144 -1.56 4.30 13.85
C LEU A 144 -2.11 5.44 12.96
N GLU A 145 -1.53 5.57 11.78
CA GLU A 145 -1.87 6.60 10.79
C GLU A 145 -3.36 6.60 10.42
N ARG A 146 -3.95 5.42 10.20
CA ARG A 146 -5.34 5.29 9.73
C ARG A 146 -6.35 5.82 10.77
N PRO A 147 -6.33 5.39 12.05
CA PRO A 147 -7.16 6.02 13.09
C PRO A 147 -6.96 7.54 13.21
N LEU A 148 -5.74 8.06 13.07
CA LEU A 148 -5.49 9.50 13.12
C LEU A 148 -6.12 10.23 11.93
N ALA A 149 -5.95 9.68 10.71
CA ALA A 149 -6.55 10.21 9.50
C ALA A 149 -8.09 10.19 9.54
N GLU A 150 -8.70 9.14 10.11
CA GLU A 150 -10.15 9.07 10.34
C GLU A 150 -10.62 10.16 11.31
N LYS A 151 -9.95 10.31 12.46
CA LYS A 151 -10.27 11.36 13.42
C LYS A 151 -10.09 12.76 12.87
N ALA A 152 -9.08 12.95 12.03
CA ALA A 152 -8.80 14.22 11.34
C ALA A 152 -9.77 14.52 10.18
N GLY A 153 -10.77 13.66 9.93
CA GLY A 153 -11.76 13.88 8.88
C GLY A 153 -11.23 13.66 7.45
N LEU A 154 -10.11 12.97 7.28
CA LEU A 154 -9.59 12.63 5.94
C LEU A 154 -10.41 11.54 5.24
N GLY A 155 -11.26 10.84 5.98
CA GLY A 155 -12.08 9.75 5.48
C GLY A 155 -12.58 8.86 6.61
N TRP A 156 -13.06 7.67 6.25
CA TRP A 156 -13.43 6.62 7.20
C TRP A 156 -12.69 5.33 6.89
N THR A 157 -12.53 4.45 7.87
CA THR A 157 -11.91 3.15 7.66
C THR A 157 -12.86 2.24 6.88
N GLY A 158 -12.48 1.84 5.66
CA GLY A 158 -13.23 0.89 4.85
C GLY A 158 -13.13 -0.54 5.39
N LYS A 159 -14.04 -1.43 4.99
CA LYS A 159 -14.00 -2.85 5.44
C LYS A 159 -12.73 -3.60 5.05
N HIS A 160 -11.97 -3.09 4.08
CA HIS A 160 -10.63 -3.57 3.72
C HIS A 160 -9.50 -2.92 4.54
N SER A 161 -9.82 -2.22 5.62
CA SER A 161 -8.94 -1.52 6.57
C SER A 161 -8.20 -0.27 6.08
N LEU A 162 -8.30 0.13 4.80
CA LEU A 162 -7.71 1.41 4.34
C LEU A 162 -8.69 2.57 4.56
N ILE A 163 -8.17 3.80 4.57
CA ILE A 163 -9.01 4.99 4.59
C ILE A 163 -9.68 5.19 3.24
N LEU A 164 -10.98 5.42 3.28
CA LEU A 164 -11.83 5.80 2.16
C LEU A 164 -12.25 7.26 2.32
N ASN A 165 -12.13 8.01 1.23
CA ASN A 165 -12.58 9.37 1.11
C ASN A 165 -13.66 9.44 0.03
N ARG A 166 -14.73 10.20 0.28
CA ARG A 166 -15.89 10.32 -0.61
C ARG A 166 -15.50 10.86 -2.00
N GLU A 167 -14.52 11.76 -2.05
CA GLU A 167 -14.12 12.48 -3.28
C GLU A 167 -12.81 11.97 -3.88
N ALA A 168 -12.04 11.16 -3.15
CA ALA A 168 -10.73 10.67 -3.60
C ALA A 168 -10.59 9.13 -3.60
N GLY A 169 -11.58 8.40 -3.10
CA GLY A 169 -11.48 6.94 -2.95
C GLY A 169 -10.43 6.57 -1.91
N SER A 170 -9.44 5.75 -2.28
CA SER A 170 -8.37 5.24 -1.40
C SER A 170 -6.97 5.30 -2.03
N PHE A 171 -6.84 5.85 -3.24
CA PHE A 171 -5.55 5.94 -3.94
C PHE A 171 -4.74 7.18 -3.50
N PHE A 172 -4.49 7.26 -2.19
CA PHE A 172 -3.65 8.29 -1.59
C PHE A 172 -2.77 7.71 -0.47
N PHE A 173 -1.63 8.33 -0.24
CA PHE A 173 -0.78 8.12 0.92
C PHE A 173 -1.26 8.94 2.10
N LEU A 174 -0.91 8.50 3.31
CA LEU A 174 -1.08 9.23 4.56
C LEU A 174 0.26 9.73 5.09
N GLY A 175 0.20 10.73 5.96
CA GLY A 175 1.32 11.13 6.78
C GLY A 175 0.88 12.02 7.94
N GLU A 176 1.66 12.02 9.00
CA GLU A 176 1.30 12.63 10.28
C GLU A 176 2.43 13.54 10.76
N LEU A 177 2.05 14.71 11.25
CA LEU A 177 2.95 15.65 11.90
C LEU A 177 2.47 15.85 13.34
N LEU A 178 3.22 15.28 14.28
CA LEU A 178 2.98 15.49 15.71
C LEU A 178 3.49 16.87 16.09
N ILE A 179 2.71 17.63 16.84
CA ILE A 179 3.04 18.99 17.28
C ILE A 179 2.62 19.24 18.74
N ASP A 180 3.24 20.23 19.38
CA ASP A 180 2.98 20.66 20.76
C ASP A 180 2.08 21.91 20.88
N LEU A 181 1.38 22.29 19.80
CA LEU A 181 0.39 23.38 19.83
C LEU A 181 -1.04 22.86 20.02
N PRO A 182 -1.88 23.50 20.87
CA PRO A 182 -3.25 23.07 21.13
C PRO A 182 -4.24 23.57 20.07
N LEU A 183 -3.96 23.32 18.79
CA LEU A 183 -4.81 23.72 17.66
C LEU A 183 -6.25 23.20 17.81
N PRO A 184 -7.26 23.90 17.25
CA PRO A 184 -8.60 23.32 17.10
C PRO A 184 -8.56 22.03 16.27
N VAL A 185 -9.46 21.09 16.58
CA VAL A 185 -9.53 19.78 15.92
C VAL A 185 -10.67 19.75 14.89
N ASP A 186 -10.43 19.03 13.80
CA ASP A 186 -11.44 18.64 12.83
C ASP A 186 -12.31 17.50 13.35
N GLN A 187 -13.37 17.19 12.59
CA GLN A 187 -14.33 16.16 12.95
C GLN A 187 -14.24 14.96 12.02
N PRO A 188 -14.40 13.72 12.53
CA PRO A 188 -14.55 12.54 11.70
C PRO A 188 -15.74 12.66 10.74
N VAL A 189 -15.66 11.93 9.64
CA VAL A 189 -16.77 11.80 8.68
C VAL A 189 -17.52 10.48 8.89
N GLU A 190 -18.76 10.42 8.39
CA GLU A 190 -19.58 9.21 8.47
C GLU A 190 -19.02 8.06 7.62
N GLU A 191 -19.14 6.83 8.14
CA GLU A 191 -18.78 5.59 7.45
C GLU A 191 -19.66 5.36 6.20
N GLY A 192 -19.04 5.05 5.07
CA GLY A 192 -19.72 4.96 3.77
C GLY A 192 -19.83 3.57 3.15
N CYS A 193 -19.38 2.48 3.77
CA CYS A 193 -19.47 1.14 3.18
C CYS A 193 -20.89 0.56 3.27
N GLY A 194 -21.63 0.85 4.35
CA GLY A 194 -22.96 0.28 4.58
C GLY A 194 -22.96 -1.26 4.46
N LYS A 195 -23.89 -1.81 3.66
CA LYS A 195 -24.01 -3.27 3.45
C LYS A 195 -23.01 -3.86 2.43
N CYS A 196 -22.15 -3.04 1.81
CA CYS A 196 -21.21 -3.51 0.79
C CYS A 196 -20.20 -4.52 1.37
N VAL A 197 -19.91 -5.60 0.64
CA VAL A 197 -18.90 -6.62 0.99
C VAL A 197 -17.97 -6.96 -0.19
N ALA A 198 -17.86 -6.04 -1.16
CA ALA A 198 -17.16 -6.28 -2.41
C ALA A 198 -15.67 -6.62 -2.22
N CYS A 199 -14.96 -5.86 -1.37
CA CYS A 199 -13.55 -6.08 -1.07
C CYS A 199 -13.28 -7.46 -0.43
N MET A 200 -14.13 -7.88 0.50
CA MET A 200 -14.04 -9.18 1.15
C MET A 200 -14.28 -10.32 0.15
N THR A 201 -15.31 -10.16 -0.69
CA THR A 201 -15.69 -11.17 -1.69
C THR A 201 -14.61 -11.34 -2.75
N ILE A 202 -14.01 -10.25 -3.23
CA ILE A 202 -13.01 -10.31 -4.30
C ILE A 202 -11.64 -10.80 -3.81
N CYS A 203 -11.32 -10.59 -2.53
CA CYS A 203 -10.00 -10.92 -1.99
C CYS A 203 -9.62 -12.37 -2.36
N PRO A 204 -8.53 -12.58 -3.14
CA PRO A 204 -8.24 -13.90 -3.69
C PRO A 204 -8.02 -14.95 -2.61
N THR A 205 -7.35 -14.55 -1.53
CA THR A 205 -6.94 -15.42 -0.41
C THR A 205 -7.89 -15.35 0.79
N GLY A 206 -8.93 -14.50 0.73
CA GLY A 206 -9.81 -14.25 1.88
C GLY A 206 -9.07 -13.66 3.08
N ALA A 207 -8.13 -12.73 2.83
CA ALA A 207 -7.35 -12.09 3.88
C ALA A 207 -8.17 -11.10 4.73
N ILE A 208 -9.25 -10.55 4.19
CA ILE A 208 -10.20 -9.74 4.96
C ILE A 208 -11.20 -10.70 5.62
N VAL A 209 -10.89 -11.12 6.84
CA VAL A 209 -11.58 -12.21 7.55
C VAL A 209 -12.92 -11.78 8.13
N GLU A 210 -13.06 -10.50 8.45
CA GLU A 210 -14.28 -9.83 8.88
C GLU A 210 -14.16 -8.33 8.54
N PRO A 211 -15.25 -7.54 8.55
CA PRO A 211 -15.15 -6.10 8.31
C PRO A 211 -14.04 -5.45 9.14
N TYR A 212 -13.21 -4.64 8.50
CA TYR A 212 -12.13 -3.86 9.09
C TYR A 212 -10.92 -4.68 9.59
N THR A 213 -10.95 -6.01 9.49
CA THR A 213 -9.92 -6.90 10.03
C THR A 213 -9.26 -7.70 8.91
N VAL A 214 -7.94 -7.55 8.78
CA VAL A 214 -7.12 -8.25 7.78
C VAL A 214 -6.17 -9.21 8.48
N ASP A 215 -6.22 -10.50 8.14
CA ASP A 215 -5.14 -11.43 8.46
C ASP A 215 -4.00 -11.23 7.45
N ALA A 216 -2.94 -10.54 7.86
CA ALA A 216 -1.85 -10.18 6.96
C ALA A 216 -1.17 -11.43 6.40
N ARG A 217 -1.11 -12.53 7.16
CA ARG A 217 -0.48 -13.80 6.73
C ARG A 217 -1.09 -14.37 5.45
N ARG A 218 -2.33 -13.98 5.13
CA ARG A 218 -3.06 -14.38 3.92
C ARG A 218 -3.01 -13.29 2.84
N CYS A 219 -2.70 -12.05 3.19
CA CYS A 219 -2.76 -10.91 2.28
C CYS A 219 -1.64 -11.00 1.24
N ILE A 220 -1.98 -10.95 -0.05
CA ILE A 220 -0.97 -10.98 -1.14
C ILE A 220 0.06 -9.85 -0.98
N SER A 221 -0.36 -8.68 -0.46
CA SER A 221 0.58 -7.59 -0.18
C SER A 221 1.65 -8.00 0.84
N TYR A 222 1.24 -8.60 1.97
CA TYR A 222 2.18 -9.16 2.95
C TYR A 222 3.03 -10.30 2.36
N LEU A 223 2.42 -11.25 1.65
CA LEU A 223 3.12 -12.40 1.06
C LEU A 223 4.22 -11.98 0.08
N THR A 224 4.01 -10.90 -0.66
CA THR A 224 4.96 -10.42 -1.68
C THR A 224 5.97 -9.42 -1.13
N ILE A 225 5.70 -8.77 0.00
CA ILE A 225 6.52 -7.65 0.51
C ILE A 225 7.19 -7.97 1.84
N GLU A 226 6.42 -8.50 2.81
CA GLU A 226 6.88 -8.63 4.19
C GLU A 226 7.37 -10.03 4.53
N LEU A 227 6.74 -11.06 3.97
CA LEU A 227 7.15 -12.44 4.18
C LEU A 227 8.59 -12.64 3.67
N GLU A 228 9.49 -13.07 4.55
CA GLU A 228 10.88 -13.34 4.18
C GLU A 228 11.04 -14.73 3.56
N GLY A 229 10.36 -15.72 4.13
CA GLY A 229 10.46 -17.13 3.75
C GLY A 229 9.61 -17.56 2.54
N ALA A 230 9.23 -18.83 2.51
CA ALA A 230 8.49 -19.42 1.41
C ALA A 230 7.02 -19.01 1.42
N ILE A 231 6.48 -18.64 0.26
CA ILE A 231 5.05 -18.38 0.10
C ILE A 231 4.33 -19.73 0.26
N PRO A 232 3.37 -19.89 1.19
CA PRO A 232 2.65 -21.14 1.37
C PRO A 232 2.01 -21.61 0.06
N GLU A 233 2.17 -22.90 -0.28
CA GLU A 233 1.73 -23.44 -1.58
C GLU A 233 0.25 -23.17 -1.88
N ALA A 234 -0.61 -23.26 -0.88
CA ALA A 234 -2.05 -22.99 -1.00
C ALA A 234 -2.38 -21.57 -1.48
N PHE A 235 -1.47 -20.60 -1.31
CA PHE A 235 -1.65 -19.22 -1.79
C PHE A 235 -0.99 -18.96 -3.14
N ARG A 236 -0.02 -19.78 -3.58
CA ARG A 236 0.72 -19.55 -4.84
C ARG A 236 -0.21 -19.44 -6.06
N PRO A 237 -1.21 -20.32 -6.28
CA PRO A 237 -2.18 -20.16 -7.37
C PRO A 237 -3.03 -18.88 -7.28
N LEU A 238 -3.32 -18.41 -6.06
CA LEU A 238 -4.23 -17.29 -5.81
C LEU A 238 -3.57 -15.93 -6.01
N ILE A 239 -2.23 -15.86 -5.99
CA ILE A 239 -1.46 -14.65 -6.24
C ILE A 239 -1.65 -14.16 -7.69
N GLY A 240 -1.78 -15.09 -8.64
CA GLY A 240 -1.81 -14.78 -10.06
C GLY A 240 -0.48 -14.16 -10.48
N ASN A 241 -0.54 -13.01 -11.16
CA ASN A 241 0.63 -12.30 -11.66
C ASN A 241 1.09 -11.12 -10.78
N ARG A 242 0.67 -11.08 -9.50
CA ARG A 242 1.05 -10.01 -8.56
C ARG A 242 2.42 -10.29 -7.96
N ILE A 243 3.42 -9.52 -8.39
CA ILE A 243 4.81 -9.72 -7.99
C ILE A 243 5.27 -8.76 -6.87
N TYR A 244 4.50 -7.70 -6.62
CA TYR A 244 4.75 -6.76 -5.52
C TYR A 244 3.45 -6.02 -5.13
N GLY A 245 2.93 -6.30 -3.94
CA GLY A 245 1.68 -5.68 -3.46
C GLY A 245 0.43 -6.24 -4.13
N CYS A 246 -0.74 -5.74 -3.72
CA CYS A 246 -2.03 -6.12 -4.30
C CYS A 246 -3.06 -5.00 -4.12
N ASP A 247 -3.72 -4.61 -5.21
CA ASP A 247 -4.72 -3.53 -5.20
C ASP A 247 -6.16 -4.05 -5.28
N ASP A 248 -6.41 -5.37 -5.31
CA ASP A 248 -7.72 -5.95 -5.62
C ASP A 248 -8.86 -5.42 -4.73
N CYS A 249 -8.60 -5.29 -3.43
CA CYS A 249 -9.58 -4.79 -2.48
C CYS A 249 -9.90 -3.31 -2.69
N GLN A 250 -8.96 -2.53 -3.22
CA GLN A 250 -9.18 -1.15 -3.67
C GLN A 250 -9.90 -1.16 -5.03
N LEU A 251 -9.40 -1.90 -6.01
CA LEU A 251 -9.92 -1.90 -7.38
C LEU A 251 -11.39 -2.31 -7.50
N ILE A 252 -11.87 -3.17 -6.60
CA ILE A 252 -13.31 -3.52 -6.55
C ILE A 252 -14.16 -2.49 -5.78
N CYS A 253 -13.54 -1.62 -4.98
CA CYS A 253 -14.24 -0.72 -4.09
C CYS A 253 -14.99 0.35 -4.90
N PRO A 254 -16.31 0.50 -4.74
CA PRO A 254 -17.10 1.43 -5.54
C PRO A 254 -16.68 2.89 -5.33
N TRP A 255 -16.10 3.24 -4.18
CA TRP A 255 -15.61 4.59 -3.90
C TRP A 255 -14.40 4.98 -4.74
N ASN A 256 -13.63 4.03 -5.26
CA ASN A 256 -12.46 4.35 -6.09
C ASN A 256 -12.80 4.83 -7.50
N ARG A 257 -14.08 4.76 -7.91
CA ARG A 257 -14.55 5.44 -9.14
C ARG A 257 -14.39 6.97 -9.06
N TYR A 258 -14.31 7.51 -7.85
CA TYR A 258 -14.14 8.95 -7.59
C TYR A 258 -12.68 9.33 -7.44
N SER A 259 -11.74 8.40 -7.55
CA SER A 259 -10.33 8.69 -7.32
C SER A 259 -9.77 9.69 -8.32
N GLN A 260 -9.12 10.70 -7.76
CA GLN A 260 -8.43 11.75 -8.50
C GLN A 260 -7.02 11.29 -8.87
N LEU A 261 -6.52 11.82 -9.99
CA LEU A 261 -5.14 11.56 -10.39
C LEU A 261 -4.19 12.30 -9.46
N THR A 262 -2.94 11.83 -9.47
CA THR A 262 -1.82 12.60 -8.94
C THR A 262 -1.27 13.53 -10.01
N ASP A 263 -0.94 14.76 -9.59
CA ASP A 263 -0.12 15.70 -10.36
C ASP A 263 1.37 15.55 -9.99
N GLU A 264 1.71 14.61 -9.12
CA GLU A 264 3.07 14.38 -8.66
C GLU A 264 3.86 13.49 -9.62
N ALA A 265 4.84 14.10 -10.30
CA ALA A 265 5.71 13.40 -11.24
C ALA A 265 6.51 12.27 -10.56
N ASP A 266 6.90 12.44 -9.28
CA ASP A 266 7.61 11.40 -8.52
C ASP A 266 6.80 10.09 -8.40
N PHE A 267 5.47 10.11 -8.56
CA PHE A 267 4.62 8.91 -8.53
C PHE A 267 4.32 8.31 -9.90
N SER A 268 4.88 8.90 -10.97
CA SER A 268 4.73 8.36 -12.32
C SER A 268 5.42 7.00 -12.44
N PRO A 269 4.82 6.04 -13.18
CA PRO A 269 5.41 4.72 -13.35
C PRO A 269 6.80 4.78 -14.00
N ARG A 270 7.76 4.04 -13.43
CA ARG A 270 9.02 3.76 -14.10
C ARG A 270 8.75 2.93 -15.36
N LYS A 271 9.39 3.28 -16.47
CA LYS A 271 9.23 2.58 -17.76
C LYS A 271 9.40 1.06 -17.64
N ALA A 272 10.42 0.62 -16.91
CA ALA A 272 10.72 -0.81 -16.72
C ALA A 272 9.71 -1.56 -15.82
N LEU A 273 8.76 -0.85 -15.18
CA LEU A 273 7.72 -1.42 -14.32
C LEU A 273 6.30 -1.18 -14.85
N HIS A 274 6.17 -0.55 -16.02
CA HIS A 274 4.89 -0.30 -16.67
C HIS A 274 4.62 -1.44 -17.66
N ASN A 275 3.70 -2.35 -17.32
CA ASN A 275 3.43 -3.58 -18.06
C ASN A 275 4.68 -4.45 -18.36
N PRO A 276 5.46 -4.83 -17.34
CA PRO A 276 6.71 -5.55 -17.56
C PRO A 276 6.47 -7.04 -17.85
N ASP A 277 7.20 -7.60 -18.81
CA ASP A 277 7.16 -9.03 -19.11
C ASP A 277 7.80 -9.85 -17.97
N LEU A 278 7.14 -10.94 -17.55
CA LEU A 278 7.62 -11.73 -16.40
C LEU A 278 8.96 -12.42 -16.68
N VAL A 279 9.21 -12.90 -17.90
CA VAL A 279 10.47 -13.57 -18.24
C VAL A 279 11.62 -12.56 -18.26
N GLU A 280 11.39 -11.36 -18.81
CA GLU A 280 12.36 -10.25 -18.75
C GLU A 280 12.67 -9.85 -17.29
N LEU A 281 11.65 -9.68 -16.45
CA LEU A 281 11.87 -9.35 -15.04
C LEU A 281 12.64 -10.45 -14.30
N PHE A 282 12.38 -11.71 -14.63
CA PHE A 282 13.08 -12.86 -14.03
C PHE A 282 14.53 -12.94 -14.50
N SER A 283 14.88 -12.38 -15.67
CA SER A 283 16.26 -12.39 -16.19
C SER A 283 17.12 -11.26 -15.61
N TRP A 284 16.58 -10.35 -14.80
CA TRP A 284 17.35 -9.27 -14.20
C TRP A 284 18.47 -9.82 -13.31
N SER A 285 19.68 -9.30 -13.47
CA SER A 285 20.73 -9.50 -12.47
C SER A 285 20.41 -8.70 -11.20
N GLU A 286 21.04 -9.05 -10.07
CA GLU A 286 20.90 -8.24 -8.85
C GLU A 286 21.34 -6.79 -9.08
N ALA A 287 22.43 -6.57 -9.83
CA ALA A 287 22.90 -5.24 -10.19
C ALA A 287 21.85 -4.45 -11.00
N GLN A 288 21.17 -5.10 -11.95
CA GLN A 288 20.09 -4.48 -12.71
C GLN A 288 18.88 -4.17 -11.82
N PHE A 289 18.46 -5.11 -10.97
CA PHE A 289 17.39 -4.91 -10.00
C PHE A 289 17.68 -3.70 -9.10
N LEU A 290 18.86 -3.63 -8.50
CA LEU A 290 19.25 -2.52 -7.61
C LEU A 290 19.27 -1.18 -8.33
N LYS A 291 19.75 -1.14 -9.58
CA LYS A 291 19.77 0.07 -10.41
C LYS A 291 18.37 0.53 -10.78
N VAL A 292 17.52 -0.37 -11.29
CA VAL A 292 16.16 -0.01 -11.74
C VAL A 292 15.25 0.37 -10.58
N THR A 293 15.42 -0.26 -9.41
CA THR A 293 14.61 0.00 -8.21
C THR A 293 15.20 1.09 -7.30
N GLU A 294 16.28 1.75 -7.70
CA GLU A 294 16.88 2.81 -6.89
C GLU A 294 15.87 3.92 -6.56
N GLY A 295 15.69 4.17 -5.26
CA GLY A 295 14.72 5.14 -4.77
C GLY A 295 13.25 4.74 -4.94
N SER A 296 12.95 3.46 -5.21
CA SER A 296 11.59 2.89 -5.13
C SER A 296 11.43 2.09 -3.84
N ALA A 297 10.20 2.00 -3.33
CA ALA A 297 9.84 1.14 -2.21
C ALA A 297 10.15 -0.34 -2.49
N ILE A 298 10.13 -0.77 -3.76
CA ILE A 298 10.38 -2.15 -4.19
C ILE A 298 11.77 -2.63 -3.77
N ARG A 299 12.76 -1.73 -3.74
CA ARG A 299 14.14 -2.10 -3.43
C ARG A 299 14.29 -2.78 -2.06
N ARG A 300 13.36 -2.53 -1.12
CA ARG A 300 13.40 -3.09 0.24
C ARG A 300 13.26 -4.62 0.29
N ILE A 301 12.63 -5.24 -0.71
CA ILE A 301 12.44 -6.69 -0.68
C ILE A 301 13.72 -7.45 -1.07
N GLY A 302 14.65 -6.80 -1.75
CA GLY A 302 15.85 -7.43 -2.29
C GLY A 302 15.57 -8.33 -3.50
N HIS A 303 16.64 -8.69 -4.21
CA HIS A 303 16.55 -9.43 -5.47
C HIS A 303 16.02 -10.87 -5.30
N LEU A 304 16.39 -11.55 -4.22
CA LEU A 304 15.94 -12.92 -3.95
C LEU A 304 14.41 -13.01 -3.84
N ARG A 305 13.77 -12.13 -3.06
CA ARG A 305 12.30 -12.11 -2.91
C ARG A 305 11.61 -11.64 -4.18
N TRP A 306 12.24 -10.74 -4.94
CA TRP A 306 11.77 -10.33 -6.26
C TRP A 306 11.66 -11.55 -7.20
N LEU A 307 12.72 -12.35 -7.31
CA LEU A 307 12.72 -13.58 -8.10
C LEU A 307 11.72 -14.61 -7.55
N ARG A 308 11.66 -14.81 -6.23
CA ARG A 308 10.68 -15.71 -5.58
C ARG A 308 9.24 -15.38 -6.00
N ASN A 309 8.87 -14.10 -5.96
CA ASN A 309 7.53 -13.66 -6.33
C ASN A 309 7.27 -13.86 -7.83
N ILE A 310 8.25 -13.58 -8.69
CA ILE A 310 8.12 -13.77 -10.13
C ILE A 310 8.04 -15.25 -10.49
N ALA A 311 8.78 -16.14 -9.81
CA ALA A 311 8.66 -17.59 -10.01
C ALA A 311 7.21 -18.06 -9.78
N VAL A 312 6.54 -17.57 -8.74
CA VAL A 312 5.10 -17.85 -8.51
C VAL A 312 4.24 -17.33 -9.67
N ALA A 313 4.49 -16.11 -10.15
CA ALA A 313 3.75 -15.54 -11.27
C ALA A 313 3.97 -16.31 -12.59
N LEU A 314 5.20 -16.74 -12.87
CA LEU A 314 5.56 -17.60 -13.99
C LEU A 314 4.87 -18.97 -13.89
N GLY A 315 4.83 -19.56 -12.70
CA GLY A 315 4.07 -20.78 -12.43
C GLY A 315 2.57 -20.59 -12.67
N ASN A 316 2.04 -19.38 -12.49
CA ASN A 316 0.64 -19.03 -12.75
C ASN A 316 0.35 -18.64 -14.21
N ALA A 317 1.36 -18.33 -15.03
CA ALA A 317 1.20 -17.99 -16.43
C ALA A 317 0.71 -19.19 -17.29
N PRO A 318 0.21 -18.97 -18.52
CA PRO A 318 0.02 -20.02 -19.51
C PRO A 318 1.30 -20.81 -19.75
N TRP A 319 1.17 -22.02 -20.29
CA TRP A 319 2.34 -22.81 -20.62
C TRP A 319 3.22 -22.09 -21.65
N SER A 320 4.52 -22.05 -21.42
CA SER A 320 5.50 -21.52 -22.37
C SER A 320 6.87 -22.19 -22.18
N ASN A 321 7.48 -22.59 -23.29
CA ASN A 321 8.85 -23.12 -23.26
C ASN A 321 9.86 -22.07 -22.76
N ALA A 322 9.64 -20.79 -23.07
CA ALA A 322 10.50 -19.71 -22.60
C ALA A 322 10.44 -19.56 -21.07
N VAL A 323 9.26 -19.78 -20.47
CA VAL A 323 9.09 -19.77 -19.01
C VAL A 323 9.86 -20.92 -18.36
N ILE A 324 9.77 -22.13 -18.91
CA ILE A 324 10.55 -23.29 -18.42
C ILE A 324 12.04 -22.99 -18.48
N THR A 325 12.56 -22.53 -19.63
CA THR A 325 13.98 -22.20 -19.79
C THR A 325 14.43 -21.11 -18.81
N ALA A 326 13.62 -20.07 -18.61
CA ALA A 326 13.93 -19.00 -17.65
C ALA A 326 14.02 -19.55 -16.22
N LEU A 327 13.03 -20.34 -15.79
CA LEU A 327 13.00 -20.98 -14.47
C LEU A 327 14.20 -21.92 -14.27
N GLU A 328 14.51 -22.78 -15.24
CA GLU A 328 15.63 -23.72 -15.18
C GLU A 328 16.99 -23.02 -15.10
N SER A 329 17.15 -21.86 -15.76
CA SER A 329 18.42 -21.14 -15.77
C SER A 329 18.88 -20.62 -14.40
N ARG A 330 17.97 -20.55 -13.42
CA ARG A 330 18.25 -20.10 -12.04
C ARG A 330 18.21 -21.22 -11.00
N LYS A 331 17.97 -22.47 -11.40
CA LYS A 331 17.99 -23.59 -10.45
C LYS A 331 19.38 -23.74 -9.83
N GLY A 332 19.41 -23.94 -8.51
CA GLY A 332 20.63 -24.07 -7.71
C GLY A 332 21.22 -22.74 -7.24
N GLU A 333 20.61 -21.58 -7.56
CA GLU A 333 21.08 -20.29 -7.06
C GLU A 333 20.81 -20.13 -5.56
N HIS A 334 19.66 -20.60 -5.06
CA HIS A 334 19.29 -20.47 -3.65
C HIS A 334 18.14 -21.44 -3.26
N PRO A 335 18.19 -22.15 -2.11
CA PRO A 335 17.17 -23.14 -1.72
C PRO A 335 15.74 -22.60 -1.69
N LEU A 336 15.54 -21.40 -1.10
CA LEU A 336 14.22 -20.73 -1.11
C LEU A 336 13.70 -20.49 -2.54
N LEU A 337 14.56 -20.08 -3.46
CA LEU A 337 14.16 -19.81 -4.84
C LEU A 337 13.87 -21.12 -5.57
N ASP A 338 14.70 -22.14 -5.37
CA ASP A 338 14.55 -23.47 -5.96
C ASP A 338 13.19 -24.09 -5.65
N GLU A 339 12.73 -24.00 -4.40
CA GLU A 339 11.40 -24.48 -4.00
C GLU A 339 10.27 -23.84 -4.83
N HIS A 340 10.38 -22.54 -5.13
CA HIS A 340 9.37 -21.83 -5.92
C HIS A 340 9.51 -22.10 -7.42
N ILE A 341 10.75 -22.29 -7.90
CA ILE A 341 11.04 -22.68 -9.28
C ILE A 341 10.47 -24.08 -9.55
N GLU A 342 10.71 -25.04 -8.66
CA GLU A 342 10.22 -26.42 -8.82
C GLU A 342 8.69 -26.47 -8.85
N TRP A 343 8.05 -25.73 -7.94
CA TRP A 343 6.60 -25.55 -7.98
C TRP A 343 6.12 -24.92 -9.30
N ALA A 344 6.79 -23.87 -9.78
CA ALA A 344 6.42 -23.18 -11.00
C ALA A 344 6.57 -24.07 -12.25
N ILE A 345 7.65 -24.86 -12.33
CA ILE A 345 7.88 -25.84 -13.39
C ILE A 345 6.79 -26.92 -13.37
N ALA A 346 6.44 -27.44 -12.18
CA ALA A 346 5.37 -28.42 -12.05
C ALA A 346 4.03 -27.88 -12.58
N GLN A 347 3.67 -26.64 -12.24
CA GLN A 347 2.47 -25.97 -12.76
C GLN A 347 2.50 -25.77 -14.28
N GLN A 348 3.66 -25.42 -14.84
CA GLN A 348 3.83 -25.26 -16.29
C GLN A 348 3.66 -26.61 -17.01
N ILE A 349 4.23 -27.69 -16.48
CA ILE A 349 4.08 -29.05 -17.04
C ILE A 349 2.62 -29.52 -16.94
N GLU A 350 1.95 -29.28 -15.82
CA GLU A 350 0.55 -29.60 -15.63
C GLU A 350 -0.33 -28.93 -16.69
N LYS A 351 -0.14 -27.62 -16.92
CA LYS A 351 -0.89 -26.87 -17.94
C LYS A 351 -0.62 -27.35 -19.36
N ARG A 352 0.64 -27.70 -19.68
CA ARG A 352 1.00 -28.31 -20.96
C ARG A 352 0.22 -29.60 -21.19
N ASN A 353 0.23 -30.49 -20.20
CA ASN A 353 -0.39 -31.81 -20.28
C ASN A 353 -1.92 -31.72 -20.33
N ALA A 354 -2.51 -30.75 -19.62
CA ALA A 354 -3.94 -30.51 -19.62
C ALA A 354 -4.42 -29.62 -20.79
N CYS A 355 -3.53 -29.18 -21.68
CA CYS A 355 -3.81 -28.26 -22.78
C CYS A 355 -4.59 -27.00 -22.35
N ILE A 356 -4.28 -26.44 -21.17
CA ILE A 356 -4.97 -25.28 -20.62
C ILE A 356 -4.53 -24.02 -21.39
N ILE A 357 -5.48 -23.38 -22.07
CA ILE A 357 -5.26 -22.13 -22.83
C ILE A 357 -5.55 -20.90 -21.97
N GLU A 358 -6.56 -20.96 -21.08
CA GLU A 358 -6.96 -19.82 -20.23
C GLU A 358 -6.78 -20.14 -18.74
N VAL A 359 -5.98 -19.31 -18.04
CA VAL A 359 -5.58 -19.54 -16.63
C VAL A 359 -6.22 -18.50 -15.69
N GLN A 360 -7.22 -17.75 -16.14
CA GLN A 360 -7.78 -16.68 -15.32
C GLN A 360 -8.84 -17.16 -14.35
N LEU A 361 -8.61 -16.90 -13.05
CA LEU A 361 -9.61 -17.14 -12.01
C LEU A 361 -10.87 -16.29 -12.24
N PRO A 362 -12.09 -16.81 -12.01
CA PRO A 362 -13.34 -16.07 -12.20
C PRO A 362 -13.40 -14.74 -11.42
N LYS A 363 -12.80 -14.70 -10.22
CA LYS A 363 -12.66 -13.46 -9.44
C LYS A 363 -11.81 -12.42 -10.17
N LYS A 364 -10.72 -12.83 -10.83
CA LYS A 364 -9.84 -11.93 -11.60
C LYS A 364 -10.57 -11.36 -12.81
N GLN A 365 -11.28 -12.19 -13.58
CA GLN A 365 -12.11 -11.74 -14.70
C GLN A 365 -13.22 -10.78 -14.26
N ARG A 366 -13.84 -11.01 -13.09
CA ARG A 366 -14.79 -10.05 -12.50
C ARG A 366 -14.10 -8.72 -12.16
N LEU A 367 -12.93 -8.77 -11.53
CA LEU A 367 -12.18 -7.58 -11.15
C LEU A 367 -11.80 -6.74 -12.39
N VAL A 368 -11.19 -7.37 -13.41
CA VAL A 368 -10.85 -6.75 -14.70
C VAL A 368 -12.05 -6.04 -15.30
N ARG A 369 -13.21 -6.71 -15.39
CA ARG A 369 -14.44 -6.09 -15.92
C ARG A 369 -14.94 -4.90 -15.10
N VAL A 370 -14.73 -4.90 -13.78
CA VAL A 370 -15.11 -3.77 -12.92
C VAL A 370 -14.16 -2.59 -13.15
N ILE A 371 -12.88 -2.85 -13.36
CA ILE A 371 -11.89 -1.82 -13.68
C ILE A 371 -12.23 -1.20 -15.05
N GLU A 372 -12.34 -2.02 -16.11
CA GLU A 372 -12.64 -1.59 -17.49
C GLU A 372 -13.93 -0.74 -17.57
N LYS A 373 -14.94 -1.01 -16.72
CA LYS A 373 -16.22 -0.29 -16.73
C LYS A 373 -16.31 0.87 -15.73
N GLY A 374 -15.69 0.70 -14.56
CA GLY A 374 -15.94 1.53 -13.39
C GLY A 374 -14.84 2.55 -13.11
N LEU A 375 -13.62 2.26 -13.56
CA LEU A 375 -12.52 3.19 -13.56
C LEU A 375 -12.41 3.71 -14.99
N VAL A 376 -12.77 4.98 -15.19
CA VAL A 376 -12.79 5.66 -16.51
C VAL A 376 -11.45 5.59 -17.26
N ARG A 377 -10.39 5.09 -16.60
CA ARG A 377 -8.98 5.21 -16.98
C ARG A 377 -8.26 3.86 -16.92
N ASP A 378 -8.89 2.81 -17.45
CA ASP A 378 -8.22 1.52 -17.64
C ASP A 378 -7.34 1.44 -18.90
N ALA A 379 -7.32 2.53 -19.68
CA ALA A 379 -6.55 2.66 -20.92
C ALA A 379 -5.29 3.48 -20.71
#